data_AF-A0A7S2BFF7-F1
#
_entry.id   AF-A0A7S2BFF7-F1
#
_cell.length_a   1.000
_cell.length_b   1.000
_cell.length_c   1.000
_cell.angle_alpha   90.00
_cell.angle_beta   90.00
_cell.angle_gamma   90.00
#
_symmetry.space_group_name_H-M   'P 1'
#
loop_
_entity.id
_entity.type
_entity.pdbx_description
1 polymer ?
#
loop_
_entity_poly.entity_id
_entity_poly.type
_entity_poly.pdbx_seq_one_letter_code
_entity_poly.pdbx_strand_id
1 'polypeptide(L)'
;QASSGDADATPAAIELMALGAERADGTRAADTLVATFAMDDQRVSFSGRLMMVSLSGVLQRDVLYSLSLPPAAIVDRSGNAYAGLSTAVYAFRTEGTEQTRARNDGLGTEA
;
A
#
# COMPACT_ATOMS: atom_id res chain seq x y z
N GLN A 1 -30.70 22.03 23.11
CA GLN A 1 -30.38 20.89 22.21
C GLN A 1 -30.08 21.46 20.83
N ALA A 2 -28.87 21.23 20.32
CA ALA A 2 -28.58 21.32 18.90
C ALA A 2 -27.94 19.98 18.52
N SER A 3 -28.58 19.32 17.57
CA SER A 3 -28.36 17.96 17.12
C SER A 3 -27.18 17.88 16.17
N SER A 4 -26.36 16.84 16.37
CA SER A 4 -25.65 16.06 15.35
C SER A 4 -25.00 16.86 14.21
N GLY A 5 -23.82 17.41 14.49
CA GLY A 5 -22.77 17.41 13.48
C GLY A 5 -22.31 15.98 13.32
N ASP A 6 -23.03 15.19 12.51
CA ASP A 6 -22.44 14.02 11.87
C ASP A 6 -21.34 14.57 10.95
N ALA A 7 -20.17 14.83 11.54
CA ALA A 7 -18.95 14.77 10.78
C ALA A 7 -18.98 13.38 10.17
N ASP A 8 -19.15 13.35 8.85
CA ASP A 8 -18.95 12.19 8.00
C ASP A 8 -17.56 11.63 8.30
N ALA A 9 -17.47 10.87 9.40
CA ALA A 9 -16.25 10.29 9.86
C ALA A 9 -15.99 9.20 8.83
N THR A 10 -15.20 9.55 7.83
CA THR A 10 -14.71 8.60 6.83
C THR A 10 -14.29 7.36 7.60
N PRO A 11 -14.97 6.22 7.38
CA PRO A 11 -14.71 5.04 8.18
C PRO A 11 -13.24 4.68 8.03
N ALA A 12 -12.61 4.27 9.14
CA ALA A 12 -11.22 3.88 9.12
C ALA A 12 -11.00 2.82 8.03
N ALA A 13 -10.02 3.06 7.15
CA ALA A 13 -9.81 2.25 5.97
C ALA A 13 -8.31 2.07 5.71
N ILE A 14 -7.96 0.96 5.06
CA ILE A 14 -6.63 0.77 4.50
C ILE A 14 -6.56 1.55 3.20
N GLU A 15 -5.49 2.32 3.02
CA GLU A 15 -5.22 2.98 1.76
C GLU A 15 -4.03 2.31 1.08
N LEU A 16 -4.20 2.01 -0.20
CA LEU A 16 -3.13 1.59 -1.09
C LEU A 16 -2.75 2.78 -1.95
N MET A 17 -1.52 3.27 -1.77
CA MET A 17 -0.96 4.37 -2.55
C MET A 17 0.05 3.83 -3.56
N ALA A 18 -0.05 4.25 -4.82
CA ALA A 18 1.05 4.15 -5.76
C ALA A 18 1.99 5.34 -5.51
N LEU A 19 3.22 5.05 -5.09
CA LEU A 19 4.21 6.09 -4.83
C LEU A 19 4.81 6.59 -6.14
N GLY A 20 4.89 7.90 -6.28
CA GLY A 20 5.41 8.54 -7.48
C GLY A 20 6.86 8.14 -7.75
N ALA A 21 7.15 7.79 -9.00
CA ALA A 21 8.52 7.56 -9.45
C ALA A 21 9.28 8.88 -9.61
N GLU A 22 10.59 8.82 -9.42
CA GLU A 22 11.49 9.91 -9.83
C GLU A 22 11.55 9.95 -11.36
N ARG A 23 11.48 11.17 -11.91
CA ARG A 23 11.59 11.46 -13.33
C ARG A 23 13.01 11.89 -13.65
N ALA A 24 13.37 11.80 -14.92
CA ALA A 24 14.71 12.17 -15.41
C ALA A 24 15.07 13.65 -15.16
N ASP A 25 14.08 14.52 -14.98
CA ASP A 25 14.26 15.93 -14.63
C ASP A 25 14.49 16.16 -13.11
N GLY A 26 14.60 15.09 -12.32
CA GLY A 26 14.77 15.15 -10.87
C GLY A 26 13.48 15.44 -10.10
N THR A 27 12.35 15.60 -10.78
CA THR A 27 11.04 15.73 -10.11
C THR A 27 10.49 14.36 -9.73
N ARG A 28 9.65 14.33 -8.71
CA ARG A 28 8.88 13.12 -8.37
C ARG A 28 7.46 13.25 -8.89
N ALA A 29 6.92 12.16 -9.44
CA ALA A 29 5.48 12.08 -9.68
C ALA A 29 4.71 12.22 -8.36
N ALA A 30 3.46 12.68 -8.45
CA ALA A 30 2.59 12.69 -7.29
C ALA A 30 2.24 11.26 -6.89
N ASP A 31 2.17 11.00 -5.59
CA ASP A 31 1.58 9.77 -5.08
C ASP A 31 0.10 9.75 -5.44
N THR A 32 -0.41 8.58 -5.81
CA THR A 32 -1.80 8.42 -6.24
C THR A 32 -2.50 7.39 -5.36
N LEU A 33 -3.69 7.71 -4.87
CA LEU A 33 -4.56 6.75 -4.19
C LEU A 33 -5.09 5.75 -5.22
N VAL A 34 -4.76 4.47 -5.01
CA VAL A 34 -5.12 3.38 -5.93
C VAL A 34 -6.39 2.69 -5.46
N ALA A 35 -6.50 2.44 -4.17
CA ALA A 35 -7.66 1.79 -3.57
C ALA A 35 -7.80 2.13 -2.10
N THR A 36 -9.05 2.14 -1.64
CA THR A 36 -9.44 2.22 -0.23
C THR A 36 -10.18 0.94 0.11
N PHE A 37 -9.83 0.33 1.24
CA PHE A 37 -10.49 -0.87 1.78
C PHE A 37 -11.02 -0.54 3.17
N ALA A 38 -12.33 -0.36 3.29
CA ALA A 38 -12.97 -0.20 4.59
C ALA A 38 -12.71 -1.46 5.45
N MET A 39 -12.71 -1.31 6.78
CA MET A 39 -12.47 -2.45 7.68
C MET A 39 -13.50 -3.59 7.54
N ASP A 40 -14.69 -3.30 6.99
CA ASP A 40 -15.76 -4.25 6.70
C ASP A 40 -15.84 -4.68 5.22
N ASP A 41 -14.89 -4.26 4.37
CA ASP A 41 -14.76 -4.70 2.98
C ASP A 41 -14.52 -6.22 2.93
N GLN A 42 -15.16 -6.93 1.99
CA GLN A 42 -15.00 -8.37 1.79
C GLN A 42 -13.55 -8.79 1.46
N ARG A 43 -12.71 -7.84 1.02
CA ARG A 43 -11.28 -8.04 0.75
C ARG A 43 -10.44 -7.97 2.02
N VAL A 44 -11.00 -7.54 3.16
CA VAL A 44 -10.35 -7.50 4.46
C VAL A 44 -10.88 -8.65 5.31
N SER A 45 -9.98 -9.43 5.89
CA SER A 45 -10.36 -10.55 6.75
C SER A 45 -9.41 -10.70 7.94
N PHE A 46 -9.94 -11.22 9.04
CA PHE A 46 -9.19 -11.45 10.27
C PHE A 46 -9.24 -12.94 10.63
N SER A 47 -8.06 -13.53 10.83
CA SER A 47 -7.91 -14.92 11.27
C SER A 47 -6.96 -14.98 12.46
N GLY A 48 -7.53 -15.06 13.66
CA GLY A 48 -6.77 -14.98 14.91
C GLY A 48 -6.06 -13.64 15.05
N ARG A 49 -4.72 -13.64 14.90
CA ARG A 49 -3.86 -12.45 14.98
C ARG A 49 -3.41 -11.92 13.62
N LEU A 50 -3.90 -12.51 12.54
CA LEU A 50 -3.56 -12.12 11.17
C LEU A 50 -4.70 -11.28 10.60
N MET A 51 -4.34 -10.13 10.02
CA MET A 51 -5.20 -9.40 9.10
C MET A 51 -4.71 -9.67 7.67
N MET A 52 -5.61 -10.09 6.79
CA MET A 52 -5.35 -10.29 5.38
C MET A 52 -6.15 -9.30 4.55
N VAL A 53 -5.49 -8.71 3.55
CA VAL A 53 -6.07 -7.75 2.61
C VAL A 53 -5.82 -8.25 1.18
N SER A 54 -6.89 -8.45 0.40
CA SER A 54 -6.78 -8.88 -0.99
C SER A 54 -6.58 -7.69 -1.92
N LEU A 55 -5.43 -7.65 -2.59
CA LEU A 55 -5.07 -6.63 -3.59
C LEU A 55 -5.32 -7.09 -5.04
N SER A 56 -6.11 -8.15 -5.23
CA SER A 56 -6.39 -8.70 -6.55
C SER A 56 -7.05 -7.65 -7.46
N GLY A 57 -6.52 -7.50 -8.68
CA GLY A 57 -7.07 -6.62 -9.70
C GLY A 57 -6.73 -5.13 -9.55
N VAL A 58 -6.05 -4.70 -8.48
CA VAL A 58 -5.66 -3.29 -8.29
C VAL A 58 -4.17 -3.01 -8.52
N LEU A 59 -3.36 -4.06 -8.65
CA LEU A 59 -1.91 -3.94 -8.85
C LEU A 59 -1.57 -3.87 -10.35
N GLN A 60 -0.71 -2.92 -10.69
CA GLN A 60 -0.03 -2.78 -11.96
C GLN A 60 1.42 -3.26 -11.82
N ARG A 61 2.04 -3.65 -12.93
CA ARG A 61 3.45 -4.06 -12.96
C ARG A 61 4.38 -2.85 -12.83
N ASP A 62 5.56 -3.09 -12.25
CA ASP A 62 6.60 -2.07 -12.00
C ASP A 62 6.15 -0.82 -11.24
N VAL A 63 5.21 -0.96 -10.31
CA VAL A 63 4.74 0.15 -9.47
C VAL A 63 5.16 -0.09 -8.03
N LEU A 64 5.71 0.94 -7.39
CA LEU A 64 5.98 0.95 -5.96
C LEU A 64 4.70 1.35 -5.23
N TYR A 65 4.20 0.44 -4.41
CA TYR A 65 3.02 0.66 -3.60
C TYR A 65 3.39 0.85 -2.13
N SER A 66 2.57 1.59 -1.40
CA SER A 66 2.56 1.65 0.05
C SER A 66 1.17 1.36 0.58
N LEU A 67 1.10 0.61 1.67
CA LEU A 67 -0.11 0.48 2.47
C LEU A 67 -0.04 1.44 3.67
N SER A 68 -1.14 2.11 3.96
CA SER A 68 -1.33 2.84 5.21
C SER A 68 -2.62 2.38 5.91
N LEU A 69 -2.63 2.54 7.22
CA LEU A 69 -3.75 2.23 8.10
C LEU A 69 -3.78 3.31 9.19
N PRO A 70 -4.88 4.07 9.35
CA PRO A 70 -4.93 5.08 10.39
C PRO A 70 -4.83 4.46 11.79
N PRO A 71 -4.31 5.20 12.79
CA PRO A 71 -4.33 4.79 14.18
C PRO A 71 -5.76 4.44 14.63
N ALA A 72 -5.88 3.48 15.54
CA ALA A 72 -7.14 3.00 16.10
C ALA A 72 -8.15 2.39 15.09
N ALA A 73 -7.75 2.18 13.82
CA ALA A 73 -8.57 1.45 12.85
C ALA A 73 -8.85 0.00 13.27
N ILE A 74 -7.93 -0.59 14.04
CA ILE A 74 -8.07 -1.92 14.62
C ILE A 74 -7.97 -1.76 16.14
N VAL A 75 -8.96 -2.30 16.84
CA VAL A 75 -8.99 -2.36 18.30
C VAL A 75 -9.15 -3.82 18.70
N ASP A 76 -8.31 -4.28 19.63
CA ASP A 76 -8.43 -5.64 20.14
C ASP A 76 -9.63 -5.79 21.09
N ARG A 77 -9.91 -7.03 21.52
CA ARG A 77 -11.04 -7.32 22.43
C ARG A 77 -10.88 -6.74 23.83
N SER A 78 -9.69 -6.30 24.19
CA SER A 78 -9.37 -5.65 25.47
C SER A 78 -9.44 -4.12 25.37
N GLY A 79 -9.73 -3.57 24.18
CA GLY A 79 -9.80 -2.13 23.95
C GLY A 79 -8.47 -1.48 23.58
N ASN A 80 -7.41 -2.25 23.30
CA ASN A 80 -6.14 -1.67 22.88
C ASN A 80 -6.20 -1.32 21.39
N ALA A 81 -6.02 -0.04 21.08
CA ALA A 81 -5.96 0.47 19.72
C ALA A 81 -4.59 0.19 19.08
N TYR A 82 -4.57 -0.36 17.87
CA TYR A 82 -3.35 -0.44 17.07
C TYR A 82 -2.91 0.97 16.66
N ALA A 83 -1.60 1.22 16.72
CA ALA A 83 -1.02 2.53 16.40
C ALA A 83 -1.20 2.93 14.92
N GLY A 84 -1.58 1.99 14.06
CA GLY A 84 -1.69 2.19 12.63
C GLY A 84 -0.39 1.90 11.89
N LEU A 85 -0.40 2.20 10.60
CA LEU A 85 0.70 2.01 9.66
C LEU A 85 0.78 3.28 8.82
N SER A 86 1.85 4.08 8.99
CA SER A 86 2.03 5.28 8.17
C SER A 86 2.49 4.93 6.77
N THR A 87 2.24 5.82 5.81
CA THR A 87 2.74 5.70 4.44
C THR A 87 4.25 5.45 4.41
N ALA A 88 4.68 4.66 3.43
CA ALA A 88 6.04 4.17 3.17
C ALA A 88 6.65 3.23 4.23
N VAL A 89 6.00 2.97 5.36
CA VAL A 89 6.49 1.97 6.34
C VAL A 89 6.37 0.56 5.78
N TYR A 90 5.26 0.26 5.12
CA TYR A 90 5.06 -0.99 4.42
C TYR A 90 4.92 -0.71 2.92
N ALA A 91 6.06 -0.83 2.23
CA ALA A 91 6.15 -0.61 0.79
C ALA A 91 6.64 -1.85 0.06
N PHE A 92 6.10 -2.10 -1.12
CA PHE A 92 6.51 -3.20 -1.99
C PHE A 92 6.42 -2.75 -3.45
N ARG A 93 7.32 -3.28 -4.28
CA ARG A 93 7.31 -3.05 -5.73
C ARG A 93 6.83 -4.33 -6.42
N THR A 94 5.89 -4.19 -7.36
CA THR A 94 5.53 -5.30 -8.25
C THR A 94 6.63 -5.53 -9.28
N GLU A 95 6.82 -6.78 -9.71
CA GLU A 95 7.83 -7.10 -10.71
C GLU A 95 7.64 -6.27 -11.98
N GLY A 96 8.72 -5.59 -12.37
CA GLY A 96 8.84 -5.04 -13.71
C GLY A 96 9.10 -6.13 -14.73
N THR A 97 8.95 -5.77 -16.00
CA THR A 97 9.56 -6.56 -17.07
C THR A 97 11.06 -6.29 -17.01
N GLU A 98 11.80 -7.15 -16.29
CA GLU A 98 13.26 -7.18 -16.38
C GLU A 98 13.66 -7.20 -17.85
N GLN A 99 14.34 -6.13 -18.30
CA GLN A 99 14.94 -6.05 -19.60
C GLN A 99 16.07 -7.09 -19.63
N THR A 100 15.86 -8.22 -20.32
CA THR A 100 16.87 -9.27 -20.50
C THR A 100 18.02 -8.75 -21.36
N ARG A 101 18.88 -7.86 -20.84
CA ARG A 101 20.09 -7.36 -21.52
C ARG A 101 21.14 -6.87 -20.51
N ALA A 102 21.60 -7.71 -19.58
CA ALA A 102 22.81 -7.37 -18.81
C ALA A 102 23.57 -8.56 -18.17
N ARG A 103 23.14 -9.82 -18.34
CA ARG A 103 23.93 -10.95 -17.79
C ARG A 103 24.84 -11.67 -18.79
N ASN A 104 24.92 -11.20 -20.05
CA ASN A 104 25.70 -11.87 -21.11
C ASN A 104 26.68 -10.96 -21.87
N ASP A 105 27.03 -9.77 -21.38
CA ASP A 105 28.09 -8.96 -22.00
C ASP A 105 29.38 -9.07 -21.17
N GLY A 106 30.21 -10.06 -21.49
CA GLY A 106 31.60 -10.11 -21.03
C GLY A 106 32.05 -11.40 -20.35
N LEU A 107 31.79 -12.57 -20.94
CA LEU A 107 32.70 -13.70 -20.73
C LEU A 107 33.97 -13.41 -21.54
N GLY A 108 35.01 -12.96 -20.86
CA GLY A 108 36.33 -12.79 -21.45
C GLY A 108 36.80 -14.10 -22.07
N THR A 109 37.01 -14.10 -23.38
CA THR A 109 37.88 -15.08 -24.05
C THR A 109 39.30 -14.59 -23.88
N GLU A 110 39.98 -15.11 -22.85
CA GLU A 110 41.44 -15.20 -22.86
C GLU A 110 41.83 -16.30 -23.87
N ALA A 111 42.54 -15.91 -24.92
CA ALA A 111 43.23 -16.78 -25.86
C ALA A 111 44.65 -16.25 -26.05
#